data_AF-A0A7S2BPM4-F1
#
_entry.id   AF-A0A7S2BPM4-F1
#
_cell.length_a   1.000
_cell.length_b   1.000
_cell.length_c   1.000
_cell.angle_alpha   90.00
_cell.angle_beta   90.00
_cell.angle_gamma   90.00
#
_symmetry.space_group_name_H-M   'P 1'
#
loop_
_entity.id
_entity.type
_entity.pdbx_description
1 polymer ?
#
loop_
_entity_poly.entity_id
_entity_poly.type
_entity_poly.pdbx_seq_one_letter_code
_entity_poly.pdbx_strand_id
1 'polypeptide(L)'
;VARLPEGMRPRAPLHFAALAEELPGASGCFAADGHGAYSAHLVTLTVAPDGWIRGLGLRGTEAIVDLSAIRFSTGSGIALMDTVRLHSVDIGGKRLLVLQGTLLERAFDDYAACDNHDVKPLLSLPQTCRPAHDQAFVVPGMRAGGFHLIRTQPSLQFGFGGGLAWCDSVWHRDSVSLSGLVVEVCAEVARQPMELAKWNPVRRHVVIKDFQKVLVVKYGSIQEAWSKAFDLDGNGHIDFSEFAAACKASGYVGNTTRLWAMLDEDGSGELSIHELLVDTQPPGPPSPPSALTA
;
A
#
# COMPACT_ATOMS: atom_id res chain seq x y z
N VAL A 1 19.17 -13.39 11.97
CA VAL A 1 18.13 -13.77 12.95
C VAL A 1 17.48 -15.09 12.57
N ALA A 2 16.88 -15.22 11.38
CA ALA A 2 16.32 -16.49 10.88
C ALA A 2 16.38 -16.53 9.33
N ARG A 3 16.01 -17.67 8.71
CA ARG A 3 15.89 -17.79 7.25
C ARG A 3 14.57 -18.43 6.83
N LEU A 4 13.89 -17.80 5.88
CA LEU A 4 12.62 -18.24 5.33
C LEU A 4 12.79 -19.38 4.29
N PRO A 5 11.83 -20.34 4.24
CA PRO A 5 11.75 -21.34 3.17
C PRO A 5 11.65 -20.72 1.78
N GLU A 6 12.09 -21.43 0.74
CA GLU A 6 12.20 -20.92 -0.63
C GLU A 6 10.89 -20.39 -1.23
N GLY A 7 9.74 -21.02 -0.94
CA GLY A 7 8.42 -20.57 -1.40
C GLY A 7 7.77 -19.45 -0.58
N MET A 8 8.41 -18.99 0.49
CA MET A 8 7.86 -18.00 1.44
C MET A 8 8.67 -16.70 1.46
N ARG A 9 9.53 -16.47 0.46
CA ARG A 9 10.43 -15.32 0.41
C ARG A 9 9.75 -14.13 -0.30
N PRO A 10 10.00 -12.89 0.13
CA PRO A 10 9.50 -11.72 -0.58
C PRO A 10 10.27 -11.53 -1.89
N ARG A 11 9.65 -10.86 -2.87
CA ARG A 11 10.28 -10.55 -4.17
C ARG A 11 11.32 -9.43 -4.07
N ALA A 12 11.13 -8.51 -3.13
CA ALA A 12 12.00 -7.39 -2.85
C ALA A 12 12.28 -7.34 -1.34
N PRO A 13 13.35 -6.65 -0.89
CA PRO A 13 13.59 -6.43 0.53
C PRO A 13 12.40 -5.73 1.20
N LEU A 14 12.00 -6.22 2.37
CA LEU A 14 10.97 -5.61 3.22
C LEU A 14 11.56 -5.21 4.56
N HIS A 15 11.18 -4.04 5.05
CA HIS A 15 11.73 -3.46 6.28
C HIS A 15 10.63 -3.29 7.33
N PHE A 16 10.89 -3.78 8.53
CA PHE A 16 9.95 -3.76 9.66
C PHE A 16 10.61 -3.07 10.85
N ALA A 17 9.84 -2.25 11.57
CA ALA A 17 10.25 -1.80 12.89
C ALA A 17 10.00 -2.93 13.89
N ALA A 18 10.96 -3.16 14.78
CA ALA A 18 10.81 -4.09 15.89
C ALA A 18 11.45 -3.51 17.15
N LEU A 19 11.01 -4.00 18.30
CA LEU A 19 11.64 -3.72 19.58
C LEU A 19 12.66 -4.81 19.88
N ALA A 20 13.91 -4.40 20.14
CA ALA A 20 14.96 -5.27 20.62
C ALA A 20 15.16 -5.03 22.12
N GLU A 21 15.15 -6.12 22.90
CA GLU A 21 15.45 -6.09 24.34
C GLU A 21 16.86 -6.64 24.57
N GLU A 22 17.74 -5.83 25.16
CA GLU A 22 19.10 -6.25 25.46
C GLU A 22 19.14 -7.26 26.61
N LEU A 23 19.99 -8.28 26.47
CA LEU A 23 20.22 -9.24 27.54
C LEU A 23 21.01 -8.61 28.69
N PRO A 24 20.65 -8.91 29.95
CA PRO A 24 21.44 -8.47 31.11
C PRO A 24 22.90 -8.88 30.99
N GLY A 25 23.82 -7.90 31.05
CA GLY A 25 25.26 -8.14 30.98
C GLY A 25 25.91 -7.93 29.60
N ALA A 26 25.15 -7.71 28.52
CA ALA A 26 25.71 -7.52 27.18
C ALA A 26 26.45 -6.18 26.97
N SER A 27 26.09 -5.13 27.74
CA SER A 27 26.68 -3.78 27.60
C SER A 27 27.73 -3.44 28.68
N GLY A 28 28.05 -4.34 29.61
CA GLY A 28 28.90 -4.02 30.78
C GLY A 28 28.31 -2.98 31.75
N CYS A 29 27.09 -2.49 31.48
CA CYS A 29 26.35 -1.55 32.31
C CYS A 29 25.61 -2.32 33.41
N PHE A 30 26.25 -2.48 34.56
CA PHE A 30 25.55 -2.95 35.76
C PHE A 30 24.80 -1.77 36.39
N ALA A 31 23.48 -1.88 36.51
CA ALA A 31 22.74 -0.99 37.40
C ALA A 31 23.26 -1.23 38.84
N ALA A 32 23.47 -0.16 39.61
CA ALA A 32 24.02 -0.22 40.97
C ALA A 32 23.09 -0.96 41.97
N ASP A 33 21.89 -1.29 41.51
CA ASP A 33 20.71 -1.65 42.28
C ASP A 33 20.42 -3.17 42.26
N GLY A 34 21.23 -3.96 41.54
CA GLY A 34 21.03 -5.42 41.41
C GLY A 34 19.82 -5.85 40.57
N HIS A 35 19.00 -4.90 40.10
CA HIS A 35 17.99 -5.11 39.08
C HIS A 35 18.60 -4.78 37.71
N GLY A 36 18.92 -5.80 36.90
CA GLY A 36 19.41 -5.58 35.54
C GLY A 36 18.41 -4.73 34.76
N ALA A 37 18.81 -3.53 34.35
CA ALA A 37 17.97 -2.68 33.51
C ALA A 37 17.87 -3.33 32.13
N TYR A 38 16.70 -3.85 31.78
CA TYR A 38 16.38 -4.21 30.41
C TYR A 38 16.36 -2.90 29.60
N SER A 39 17.34 -2.72 28.73
CA SER A 39 17.35 -1.62 27.77
C SER A 39 16.67 -2.09 26.50
N ALA A 40 15.55 -1.45 26.14
CA ALA A 40 14.84 -1.74 24.90
C ALA A 40 15.08 -0.61 23.90
N HIS A 41 15.36 -0.95 22.64
CA HIS A 41 15.57 0.01 21.58
C HIS A 41 14.93 -0.45 20.27
N LEU A 42 14.57 0.51 19.42
CA LEU A 42 14.01 0.20 18.10
C LEU A 42 15.12 -0.27 17.16
N VAL A 43 14.82 -1.33 16.41
CA VAL A 43 15.69 -1.88 15.37
C VAL A 43 14.90 -2.04 14.07
N THR A 44 15.62 -2.00 12.96
CA THR A 44 15.05 -2.29 11.65
C THR A 44 15.35 -3.73 11.29
N LEU A 45 14.31 -4.55 11.14
CA LEU A 45 14.43 -5.90 10.59
C LEU A 45 14.23 -5.86 9.08
N THR A 46 15.17 -6.45 8.35
CA THR A 46 15.10 -6.61 6.90
C THR A 46 14.88 -8.07 6.55
N VAL A 47 13.76 -8.36 5.89
CA VAL A 47 13.49 -9.66 5.27
C VAL A 47 13.88 -9.57 3.80
N ALA A 48 14.93 -10.28 3.42
CA ALA A 48 15.50 -10.19 2.08
C ALA A 48 15.00 -11.30 1.13
N PRO A 49 15.14 -11.10 -0.19
CA PRO A 49 14.72 -12.10 -1.20
C PRO A 49 15.45 -13.45 -1.11
N ASP A 50 16.64 -13.49 -0.51
CA ASP A 50 17.37 -14.73 -0.23
C ASP A 50 16.82 -15.53 0.98
N GLY A 51 15.80 -14.96 1.63
CA GLY A 51 15.07 -15.50 2.78
C GLY A 51 15.66 -15.09 4.12
N TRP A 52 16.83 -14.43 4.16
CA TRP A 52 17.44 -14.06 5.43
C TRP A 52 16.73 -12.88 6.10
N ILE A 53 16.50 -13.03 7.40
CA ILE A 53 16.01 -11.97 8.30
C ILE A 53 17.23 -11.39 9.03
N ARG A 54 17.53 -10.13 8.75
CA ARG A 54 18.70 -9.38 9.25
C ARG A 54 18.22 -8.22 10.12
N GLY A 55 18.87 -7.98 11.26
CA GLY A 55 18.61 -6.79 12.09
C GLY A 55 19.68 -5.72 11.83
N LEU A 56 19.25 -4.49 11.53
CA LEU A 56 20.08 -3.30 11.45
C LEU A 56 19.92 -2.50 12.76
N GLY A 57 21.04 -2.02 13.31
CA GLY A 57 21.08 -1.32 14.62
C GLY A 57 21.63 -2.17 15.76
N LEU A 58 21.72 -3.49 15.59
CA LEU A 58 22.32 -4.43 16.53
C LEU A 58 23.86 -4.46 16.38
N ARG A 59 24.58 -3.38 16.72
CA ARG A 59 26.05 -3.42 16.71
C ARG A 59 26.58 -3.98 18.03
N GLY A 60 26.91 -5.27 18.04
CA GLY A 60 27.73 -5.89 19.10
C GLY A 60 26.98 -6.28 20.38
N THR A 61 25.67 -6.10 20.44
CA THR A 61 24.82 -6.51 21.57
C THR A 61 24.03 -7.77 21.23
N GLU A 62 24.02 -8.74 22.16
CA GLU A 62 23.05 -9.84 22.13
C GLU A 62 21.71 -9.31 22.64
N ALA A 63 20.70 -9.35 21.77
CA ALA A 63 19.36 -8.86 22.07
C ALA A 63 18.30 -9.87 21.60
N ILE A 64 17.18 -9.90 22.32
CA ILE A 64 15.98 -10.64 21.94
C ILE A 64 15.12 -9.71 21.09
N VAL A 65 14.60 -10.21 19.96
CA VAL A 65 13.71 -9.45 19.09
C VAL A 65 12.46 -10.28 18.81
N ASP A 66 11.28 -9.69 19.03
CA ASP A 66 10.02 -10.32 18.66
C ASP A 66 9.79 -10.24 17.15
N LEU A 67 9.78 -11.41 16.50
CA LEU A 67 9.53 -11.55 15.06
C LEU A 67 8.04 -11.51 14.70
N SER A 68 7.14 -11.43 15.68
CA SER A 68 5.68 -11.36 15.44
C SER A 68 5.26 -10.11 14.66
N ALA A 69 6.11 -9.08 14.64
CA ALA A 69 5.96 -7.87 13.83
C ALA A 69 6.15 -8.11 12.32
N ILE A 70 6.83 -9.20 11.92
CA ILE A 70 7.05 -9.54 10.52
C ILE A 70 5.77 -10.19 9.96
N ARG A 71 4.96 -9.37 9.29
CA ARG A 71 3.74 -9.81 8.59
C ARG A 71 3.76 -9.25 7.19
N PHE A 72 3.71 -10.12 6.19
CA PHE A 72 3.82 -9.70 4.81
C PHE A 72 3.15 -10.72 3.88
N SER A 73 2.90 -10.31 2.64
CA SER A 73 2.31 -11.14 1.60
C SER A 73 3.33 -11.40 0.49
N THR A 74 3.31 -12.63 -0.03
CA THR A 74 4.07 -13.03 -1.23
C THR A 74 3.27 -12.85 -2.52
N GLY A 75 1.99 -12.50 -2.40
CA GLY A 75 1.11 -12.20 -3.55
C GLY A 75 1.50 -10.91 -4.25
N SER A 76 0.88 -10.64 -5.40
CA SER A 76 1.10 -9.39 -6.14
C SER A 76 0.52 -8.19 -5.38
N GLY A 77 -0.66 -8.30 -4.78
CA GLY A 77 -1.34 -7.15 -4.16
C GLY A 77 -1.82 -6.12 -5.17
N ILE A 78 -2.45 -5.06 -4.68
CA ILE A 78 -2.85 -3.89 -5.45
C ILE A 78 -1.79 -2.82 -5.22
N ALA A 79 -1.11 -2.39 -6.27
CA ALA A 79 -0.15 -1.31 -6.14
C ALA A 79 -0.89 0.02 -5.92
N LEU A 80 -0.41 0.83 -4.98
CA LEU A 80 -1.05 2.10 -4.60
C LEU A 80 -0.19 3.30 -4.97
N MET A 81 1.07 3.32 -4.53
CA MET A 81 1.98 4.44 -4.72
C MET A 81 3.41 3.95 -4.51
N ASP A 82 4.38 4.47 -5.28
CA ASP A 82 5.77 4.06 -5.22
C ASP A 82 5.90 2.52 -5.29
N THR A 83 6.54 1.90 -4.28
CA THR A 83 6.62 0.44 -4.18
C THR A 83 5.56 -0.17 -3.25
N VAL A 84 4.67 0.66 -2.70
CA VAL A 84 3.66 0.26 -1.72
C VAL A 84 2.53 -0.49 -2.40
N ARG A 85 2.29 -1.70 -1.89
CA ARG A 85 1.20 -2.58 -2.27
C ARG A 85 0.28 -2.85 -1.10
N LEU A 86 -0.99 -2.98 -1.44
CA LEU A 86 -2.08 -3.31 -0.56
C LEU A 86 -2.51 -4.75 -0.78
N HIS A 87 -2.53 -5.51 0.31
CA HIS A 87 -3.08 -6.85 0.33
C HIS A 87 -4.28 -6.90 1.27
N SER A 88 -5.20 -7.80 1.02
CA SER A 88 -6.32 -8.08 1.93
C SER A 88 -6.33 -9.55 2.29
N VAL A 89 -6.63 -9.84 3.56
CA VAL A 89 -6.86 -11.20 4.04
C VAL A 89 -8.05 -11.21 4.97
N ASP A 90 -8.94 -12.19 4.82
CA ASP A 90 -10.08 -12.37 5.70
C ASP A 90 -9.73 -13.43 6.77
N ILE A 91 -9.74 -13.03 8.05
CA ILE A 91 -9.40 -13.87 9.20
C ILE A 91 -10.49 -13.71 10.25
N GLY A 92 -11.12 -14.81 10.67
CA GLY A 92 -12.12 -14.79 11.74
C GLY A 92 -13.33 -13.89 11.45
N GLY A 93 -13.73 -13.76 10.18
CA GLY A 93 -14.84 -12.89 9.76
C GLY A 93 -14.49 -11.40 9.69
N LYS A 94 -13.23 -11.03 9.96
CA LYS A 94 -12.71 -9.67 9.80
C LYS A 94 -11.82 -9.60 8.58
N ARG A 95 -11.89 -8.48 7.85
CA ARG A 95 -10.93 -8.18 6.79
C ARG A 95 -9.78 -7.38 7.37
N LEU A 96 -8.56 -7.87 7.16
CA LEU A 96 -7.33 -7.16 7.47
C LEU A 96 -6.68 -6.70 6.17
N LEU A 97 -6.27 -5.44 6.14
CA LEU A 97 -5.38 -4.91 5.12
C LEU A 97 -3.95 -5.08 5.58
N VAL A 98 -3.07 -5.47 4.66
CA VAL A 98 -1.64 -5.49 4.88
C VAL A 98 -1.02 -4.56 3.86
N LEU A 99 -0.45 -3.45 4.33
CA LEU A 99 0.39 -2.59 3.51
C LEU A 99 1.83 -3.13 3.50
N GLN A 100 2.46 -3.06 2.33
CA GLN A 100 3.78 -3.62 2.10
C GLN A 100 4.55 -2.82 1.07
N GLY A 101 5.79 -2.43 1.39
CA GLY A 101 6.65 -1.67 0.49
C GLY A 101 7.12 -0.37 1.12
N THR A 102 7.63 0.52 0.30
CA THR A 102 8.31 1.74 0.70
C THR A 102 7.80 2.92 -0.09
N LEU A 103 7.41 3.98 0.63
CA LEU A 103 7.24 5.31 0.07
C LEU A 103 8.63 5.91 -0.14
N LEU A 104 8.92 6.34 -1.36
CA LEU A 104 10.19 6.95 -1.75
C LEU A 104 10.38 8.32 -1.08
N GLU A 105 11.62 8.80 -1.15
CA GLU A 105 12.07 10.01 -0.49
C GLU A 105 11.23 11.22 -0.87
N ARG A 106 10.61 11.86 0.12
CA ARG A 106 9.80 13.08 -0.06
C ARG A 106 9.91 14.00 1.15
N ALA A 107 9.54 15.27 0.97
CA ALA A 107 9.40 16.21 2.08
C ALA A 107 8.08 15.94 2.80
N PHE A 108 8.12 15.64 4.10
CA PHE A 108 6.95 15.24 4.87
C PHE A 108 6.18 16.40 5.50
N ASP A 109 6.73 17.62 5.45
CA ASP A 109 6.08 18.83 5.97
C ASP A 109 4.70 19.09 5.34
N ASP A 110 4.54 18.74 4.06
CA ASP A 110 3.28 18.87 3.34
C ASP A 110 2.21 17.84 3.78
N TYR A 111 2.59 16.86 4.60
CA TYR A 111 1.78 15.70 4.99
C TYR A 111 1.62 15.53 6.51
N ALA A 112 2.11 16.49 7.29
CA ALA A 112 2.08 16.46 8.75
C ALA A 112 0.64 16.54 9.28
N ALA A 113 0.23 15.59 10.10
CA ALA A 113 -1.07 15.62 10.78
C ALA A 113 -1.14 16.82 11.72
N CYS A 114 -1.75 17.91 11.27
CA CYS A 114 -2.41 18.84 12.19
C CYS A 114 -3.84 18.33 12.44
N ASP A 115 -4.44 18.70 13.56
CA ASP A 115 -5.82 18.32 13.93
C ASP A 115 -6.90 18.81 12.92
N ASN A 116 -6.48 19.43 11.82
CA ASN A 116 -7.32 19.81 10.69
C ASN A 116 -7.42 18.68 9.66
N HIS A 117 -8.65 18.30 9.33
CA HIS A 117 -9.00 17.32 8.29
C HIS A 117 -8.62 17.69 6.85
N ASP A 118 -7.86 18.79 6.64
CA ASP A 118 -7.51 19.35 5.32
C ASP A 118 -6.10 19.01 4.83
N VAL A 119 -5.30 18.25 5.60
CA VAL A 119 -3.94 17.88 5.17
C VAL A 119 -3.98 16.75 4.15
N LYS A 120 -3.16 16.88 3.09
CA LYS A 120 -2.96 15.83 2.09
C LYS A 120 -2.37 14.59 2.78
N PRO A 121 -2.99 13.39 2.68
CA PRO A 121 -2.43 12.20 3.30
C PRO A 121 -1.16 11.75 2.56
N LEU A 122 -0.23 11.12 3.29
CA LEU A 122 0.96 10.45 2.74
C LEU A 122 0.60 9.39 1.71
N LEU A 123 -0.48 8.66 2.00
CA LEU A 123 -1.00 7.60 1.16
C LEU A 123 -2.52 7.55 1.30
N SER A 124 -3.21 7.55 0.18
CA SER A 124 -4.66 7.41 0.12
C SER A 124 -5.07 5.95 0.18
N LEU A 125 -6.04 5.62 1.03
CA LEU A 125 -6.67 4.30 1.05
C LEU A 125 -7.97 4.30 0.24
N PRO A 126 -8.22 3.28 -0.59
CA PRO A 126 -9.48 3.17 -1.31
C PRO A 126 -10.69 3.06 -0.39
N GLN A 127 -11.89 3.46 -0.86
CA GLN A 127 -13.12 3.43 -0.06
C GLN A 127 -13.45 2.05 0.55
N THR A 128 -13.20 0.97 -0.21
CA THR A 128 -13.38 -0.43 0.23
C THR A 128 -12.42 -0.84 1.34
N CYS A 129 -11.39 -0.03 1.58
CA CYS A 129 -10.25 -0.28 2.45
C CYS A 129 -10.26 0.65 3.67
N ARG A 130 -11.43 1.22 4.00
CA ARG A 130 -11.57 2.13 5.15
C ARG A 130 -11.15 1.44 6.45
N PRO A 131 -10.16 2.00 7.19
CA PRO A 131 -9.81 1.55 8.53
C PRO A 131 -11.02 1.53 9.47
N ALA A 132 -11.06 0.60 10.42
CA ALA A 132 -12.11 0.55 11.43
C ALA A 132 -12.00 1.67 12.47
N HIS A 133 -10.77 2.12 12.76
CA HIS A 133 -10.45 3.16 13.74
C HIS A 133 -9.08 3.76 13.42
N ASP A 134 -8.76 4.87 14.07
CA ASP A 134 -7.43 5.46 14.05
C ASP A 134 -6.43 4.52 14.73
N GLN A 135 -5.39 4.14 14.01
CA GLN A 135 -4.34 3.27 14.51
C GLN A 135 -2.97 3.84 14.16
N ALA A 136 -2.09 3.94 15.16
CA ALA A 136 -0.73 4.44 15.01
C ALA A 136 0.27 3.29 14.86
N PHE A 137 1.32 3.54 14.08
CA PHE A 137 2.39 2.60 13.76
C PHE A 137 3.73 3.29 13.82
N VAL A 138 4.72 2.60 14.39
CA VAL A 138 6.13 2.96 14.24
C VAL A 138 6.67 2.22 13.04
N VAL A 139 7.31 2.95 12.13
CA VAL A 139 7.84 2.40 10.88
C VAL A 139 9.30 2.81 10.66
N PRO A 140 10.12 1.97 10.02
CA PRO A 140 11.51 2.31 9.76
C PRO A 140 11.63 3.21 8.53
N GLY A 141 12.57 4.16 8.62
CA GLY A 141 13.06 4.96 7.50
C GLY A 141 14.27 4.31 6.80
N MET A 142 14.91 5.02 5.86
CA MET A 142 16.12 4.53 5.18
C MET A 142 17.34 4.55 6.10
N ARG A 143 17.39 5.51 7.01
CA ARG A 143 18.55 5.76 7.88
C ARG A 143 18.55 4.79 9.04
N ALA A 144 19.74 4.31 9.42
CA ALA A 144 19.88 3.51 10.62
C ALA A 144 19.44 4.33 11.84
N GLY A 145 18.46 3.82 12.60
CA GLY A 145 17.84 4.54 13.71
C GLY A 145 16.79 5.59 13.31
N GLY A 146 16.50 5.74 12.00
CA GLY A 146 15.40 6.54 11.51
C GLY A 146 14.09 5.77 11.65
N PHE A 147 13.19 6.27 12.50
CA PHE A 147 11.85 5.73 12.68
C PHE A 147 10.86 6.87 12.61
N HIS A 148 9.67 6.58 12.08
CA HIS A 148 8.60 7.54 11.95
C HIS A 148 7.33 7.02 12.60
N LEU A 149 6.50 7.95 13.06
CA LEU A 149 5.15 7.68 13.53
C LEU A 149 4.17 7.97 12.40
N ILE A 150 3.37 6.96 12.06
CA ILE A 150 2.32 7.07 11.05
C ILE A 150 0.99 6.70 11.69
N ARG A 151 -0.06 7.43 11.33
CA ARG A 151 -1.41 7.15 11.79
C ARG A 151 -2.33 6.88 10.62
N THR A 152 -3.12 5.82 10.71
CA THR A 152 -4.27 5.62 9.83
C THR A 152 -5.40 6.54 10.25
N GLN A 153 -6.06 7.17 9.30
CA GLN A 153 -7.21 8.05 9.54
C GLN A 153 -8.35 7.60 8.62
N PRO A 154 -9.40 6.96 9.15
CA PRO A 154 -10.56 6.58 8.36
C PRO A 154 -11.31 7.82 7.86
N SER A 155 -11.90 7.71 6.68
CA SER A 155 -12.71 8.77 6.08
C SER A 155 -14.07 8.25 5.63
N LEU A 156 -15.09 9.09 5.77
CA LEU A 156 -16.43 8.87 5.22
C LEU A 156 -16.63 9.56 3.86
N GLN A 157 -15.61 10.26 3.37
CA GLN A 157 -15.69 10.95 2.09
C GLN A 157 -15.89 9.97 0.94
N PHE A 158 -16.76 10.32 0.00
CA PHE A 158 -17.03 9.48 -1.16
C PHE A 158 -15.75 9.21 -1.98
N GLY A 159 -15.52 7.94 -2.35
CA GLY A 159 -14.33 7.50 -3.08
C GLY A 159 -13.08 7.32 -2.24
N PHE A 160 -13.11 7.68 -0.94
CA PHE A 160 -11.93 7.70 -0.08
C PHE A 160 -12.18 6.91 1.21
N GLY A 161 -11.36 5.89 1.47
CA GLY A 161 -11.49 5.08 2.68
C GLY A 161 -10.79 5.72 3.88
N GLY A 162 -9.89 6.66 3.64
CA GLY A 162 -9.00 7.19 4.65
C GLY A 162 -7.60 7.37 4.10
N GLY A 163 -6.66 7.71 4.95
CA GLY A 163 -5.28 7.86 4.54
C GLY A 163 -4.30 7.54 5.65
N LEU A 164 -3.03 7.50 5.27
CA LEU A 164 -1.92 7.53 6.20
C LEU A 164 -1.48 8.97 6.40
N ALA A 165 -1.40 9.36 7.66
CA ALA A 165 -0.90 10.65 8.09
C ALA A 165 0.50 10.49 8.70
N TRP A 166 1.40 11.41 8.38
CA TRP A 166 2.68 11.51 9.06
C TRP A 166 2.47 12.23 10.39
N CYS A 167 2.97 11.68 11.49
CA CYS A 167 2.80 12.25 12.84
C CYS A 167 4.13 12.44 13.56
N ASP A 168 5.25 12.28 12.87
CA ASP A 168 6.58 12.54 13.39
C ASP A 168 7.01 13.97 13.05
N SER A 169 8.04 14.48 13.73
CA SER A 169 8.55 15.85 13.57
C SER A 169 10.08 15.90 13.48
N VAL A 170 10.78 14.77 13.53
CA VAL A 170 12.25 14.76 13.63
C VAL A 170 12.92 14.73 12.25
N TRP A 171 12.33 13.99 11.30
CA TRP A 171 12.94 13.74 10.00
C TRP A 171 12.01 14.18 8.87
N HIS A 172 12.19 15.41 8.39
CA HIS A 172 11.35 16.01 7.36
C HIS A 172 11.56 15.42 5.96
N ARG A 173 12.63 14.64 5.74
CA ARG A 173 12.95 14.02 4.45
C ARG A 173 13.60 12.66 4.65
N ASP A 174 12.87 11.61 4.29
CA ASP A 174 13.30 10.22 4.32
C ASP A 174 12.42 9.40 3.36
N SER A 175 12.76 8.13 3.13
CA SER A 175 11.84 7.11 2.63
C SER A 175 11.23 6.36 3.80
N VAL A 176 10.00 5.89 3.68
CA VAL A 176 9.26 5.25 4.79
C VAL A 176 8.82 3.86 4.36
N SER A 177 9.19 2.82 5.11
CA SER A 177 8.66 1.48 4.84
C SER A 177 7.33 1.26 5.55
N LEU A 178 6.28 0.96 4.79
CA LEU A 178 4.97 0.62 5.31
C LEU A 178 4.79 -0.89 5.50
N SER A 179 5.88 -1.66 5.41
CA SER A 179 5.80 -3.12 5.46
C SER A 179 5.35 -3.63 6.81
N GLY A 180 4.30 -4.44 6.80
CA GLY A 180 3.73 -5.04 8.02
C GLY A 180 2.72 -4.15 8.74
N LEU A 181 2.31 -3.03 8.14
CA LEU A 181 1.13 -2.30 8.62
C LEU A 181 -0.12 -3.15 8.38
N VAL A 182 -0.68 -3.65 9.47
CA VAL A 182 -1.92 -4.44 9.45
C VAL A 182 -3.05 -3.61 10.05
N VAL A 183 -4.10 -3.40 9.26
CA VAL A 183 -5.24 -2.54 9.63
C VAL A 183 -6.54 -3.33 9.48
N GLU A 184 -7.38 -3.31 10.51
CA GLU A 184 -8.73 -3.87 10.41
C GLU A 184 -9.62 -2.96 9.55
N VAL A 185 -10.34 -3.54 8.59
CA VAL A 185 -11.30 -2.82 7.76
C VAL A 185 -12.62 -2.70 8.49
N CYS A 186 -13.27 -1.54 8.39
CA CYS A 186 -14.60 -1.34 8.93
C CYS A 186 -15.61 -2.36 8.35
N ALA A 187 -16.39 -3.01 9.22
CA ALA A 187 -17.33 -4.07 8.86
C ALA A 187 -18.34 -3.67 7.77
N GLU A 188 -18.72 -2.39 7.73
CA GLU A 188 -19.66 -1.87 6.72
C GLU A 188 -19.14 -2.04 5.30
N VAL A 189 -17.87 -1.68 5.06
CA VAL A 189 -17.23 -1.75 3.74
C VAL A 189 -16.57 -3.11 3.49
N ALA A 190 -16.21 -3.86 4.54
CA ALA A 190 -15.65 -5.21 4.42
C ALA A 190 -16.60 -6.20 3.72
N ARG A 191 -17.91 -5.94 3.77
CA ARG A 191 -18.93 -6.68 3.01
C ARG A 191 -18.76 -6.57 1.49
N GLN A 192 -18.11 -5.52 1.00
CA GLN A 192 -17.84 -5.35 -0.42
C GLN A 192 -16.64 -6.22 -0.81
N PRO A 193 -16.72 -7.04 -1.86
CA PRO A 193 -15.59 -7.86 -2.29
C PRO A 193 -14.42 -6.99 -2.75
N MET A 194 -13.23 -7.22 -2.20
CA MET A 194 -11.97 -6.67 -2.71
C MET A 194 -11.32 -7.60 -3.75
N GLU A 195 -11.62 -8.90 -3.69
CA GLU A 195 -10.97 -9.87 -4.56
C GLU A 195 -11.22 -9.57 -6.05
N LEU A 196 -10.10 -9.40 -6.74
CA LEU A 196 -9.94 -9.32 -8.18
C LEU A 196 -10.12 -10.69 -8.86
N ALA A 197 -10.98 -11.56 -8.30
CA ALA A 197 -11.21 -12.90 -8.80
C ALA A 197 -11.48 -12.82 -10.31
N LYS A 198 -10.52 -13.33 -11.10
CA LYS A 198 -10.33 -13.15 -12.54
C LYS A 198 -11.56 -12.56 -13.21
N TRP A 199 -11.51 -11.25 -13.42
CA TRP A 199 -12.63 -10.50 -13.97
C TRP A 199 -13.14 -11.15 -15.25
N ASN A 200 -14.45 -11.38 -15.33
CA ASN A 200 -15.07 -11.75 -16.60
C ASN A 200 -14.72 -10.65 -17.63
N PRO A 201 -14.08 -10.98 -18.78
CA PRO A 201 -13.67 -10.01 -19.79
C PRO A 201 -14.81 -9.08 -20.23
N VAL A 202 -16.03 -9.60 -20.31
CA VAL A 202 -17.23 -8.82 -20.66
C VAL A 202 -17.54 -7.79 -19.59
N ARG A 203 -17.48 -8.16 -18.30
CA ARG A 203 -17.73 -7.22 -17.21
C ARG A 203 -16.63 -6.15 -17.12
N ARG A 204 -15.37 -6.53 -17.33
CA ARG A 204 -14.25 -5.60 -17.38
C ARG A 204 -14.47 -4.56 -18.48
N HIS A 205 -14.81 -5.02 -19.68
CA HIS A 205 -15.11 -4.17 -20.82
C HIS A 205 -16.21 -3.15 -20.52
N VAL A 206 -17.34 -3.59 -19.97
CA VAL A 206 -18.47 -2.70 -19.64
C VAL A 206 -18.05 -1.61 -18.65
N VAL A 207 -17.35 -1.99 -17.57
CA VAL A 207 -16.92 -1.03 -16.54
C VAL A 207 -15.94 0.01 -17.09
N ILE A 208 -14.96 -0.41 -17.89
CA ILE A 208 -13.99 0.51 -18.52
C ILE A 208 -14.70 1.43 -19.52
N LYS A 209 -15.59 0.91 -20.37
CA LYS A 209 -16.34 1.72 -21.34
C LYS A 209 -17.23 2.74 -20.67
N ASP A 210 -17.91 2.39 -19.59
CA ASP A 210 -18.76 3.32 -18.86
C ASP A 210 -17.94 4.43 -18.20
N PHE A 211 -16.76 4.10 -17.66
CA PHE A 211 -15.83 5.11 -17.17
C PHE A 211 -15.32 6.03 -18.29
N GLN A 212 -14.87 5.47 -19.42
CA GLN A 212 -14.43 6.25 -20.58
C GLN A 212 -15.53 7.21 -21.10
N LYS A 213 -16.79 6.77 -21.09
CA LYS A 213 -17.94 7.64 -21.43
C LYS A 213 -18.06 8.82 -20.46
N VAL A 214 -17.92 8.59 -19.15
CA VAL A 214 -17.94 9.68 -18.14
C VAL A 214 -16.87 10.72 -18.45
N LEU A 215 -15.65 10.28 -18.79
CA LEU A 215 -14.56 11.18 -19.17
C LEU A 215 -14.88 11.97 -20.45
N VAL A 216 -15.35 11.29 -21.50
CA VAL A 216 -15.69 11.93 -22.78
C VAL A 216 -16.82 12.94 -22.62
N VAL A 217 -17.87 12.62 -21.87
CA VAL A 217 -18.99 13.53 -21.62
C VAL A 217 -18.54 14.81 -20.90
N LYS A 218 -17.57 14.71 -20.00
CA LYS A 218 -17.13 15.84 -19.17
C LYS A 218 -16.01 16.66 -19.79
N TYR A 219 -15.03 16.02 -20.42
CA TYR A 219 -13.81 16.65 -20.91
C TYR A 219 -13.73 16.70 -22.44
N GLY A 220 -14.65 16.05 -23.16
CA GLY A 220 -14.70 15.99 -24.62
C GLY A 220 -13.92 14.82 -25.21
N SER A 221 -12.78 14.44 -24.62
CA SER A 221 -12.01 13.25 -25.00
C SER A 221 -11.24 12.68 -23.81
N ILE A 222 -10.72 11.46 -23.95
CA ILE A 222 -9.89 10.83 -22.91
C ILE A 222 -8.54 11.54 -22.80
N GLN A 223 -7.99 12.02 -23.92
CA GLN A 223 -6.73 12.78 -23.95
C GLN A 223 -6.87 14.13 -23.22
N GLU A 224 -8.02 14.80 -23.39
CA GLU A 224 -8.30 16.02 -22.65
C GLU A 224 -8.57 15.74 -21.17
N ALA A 225 -9.18 14.61 -20.82
CA ALA A 225 -9.33 14.19 -19.44
C ALA A 225 -7.96 13.92 -18.78
N TRP A 226 -7.05 13.24 -19.50
CA TRP A 226 -5.68 12.96 -19.05
C TRP A 226 -4.98 14.24 -18.59
N SER A 227 -4.87 15.23 -19.48
CA SER A 227 -4.13 16.47 -19.21
C SER A 227 -4.83 17.42 -18.23
N LYS A 228 -6.17 17.40 -18.15
CA LYS A 228 -6.93 18.35 -17.31
C LYS A 228 -7.32 17.82 -15.94
N ALA A 229 -7.27 16.51 -15.72
CA ALA A 229 -7.81 15.90 -14.51
C ALA A 229 -6.91 14.86 -13.87
N PHE A 230 -6.07 14.15 -14.63
CA PHE A 230 -5.30 13.02 -14.11
C PHE A 230 -3.81 13.33 -13.96
N ASP A 231 -3.12 13.63 -15.06
CA ASP A 231 -1.67 13.90 -15.11
C ASP A 231 -1.40 15.40 -14.94
N LEU A 232 -1.72 15.91 -13.74
CA LEU A 232 -1.66 17.36 -13.45
C LEU A 232 -0.23 17.86 -13.24
N ASP A 233 0.68 16.99 -12.84
CA ASP A 233 2.10 17.31 -12.66
C ASP A 233 2.92 17.05 -13.94
N GLY A 234 2.33 16.37 -14.94
CA GLY A 234 2.94 16.12 -16.24
C GLY A 234 4.06 15.08 -16.20
N ASN A 235 4.05 14.20 -15.20
CA ASN A 235 5.07 13.16 -15.07
C ASN A 235 4.85 11.99 -16.07
N GLY A 236 3.69 11.95 -16.73
CA GLY A 236 3.35 10.96 -17.77
C GLY A 236 2.75 9.66 -17.24
N HIS A 237 2.51 9.58 -15.94
CA HIS A 237 1.96 8.46 -15.20
C HIS A 237 0.92 8.95 -14.20
N ILE A 238 0.05 8.08 -13.70
CA ILE A 238 -0.97 8.44 -12.71
C ILE A 238 -0.88 7.44 -11.57
N ASP A 239 -0.64 7.89 -10.35
CA ASP A 239 -0.71 7.02 -9.16
C ASP A 239 -2.17 6.80 -8.69
N PHE A 240 -2.39 5.90 -7.73
CA PHE A 240 -3.75 5.64 -7.25
C PHE A 240 -4.43 6.88 -6.62
N SER A 241 -3.65 7.74 -5.96
CA SER A 241 -4.19 8.94 -5.31
C SER A 241 -4.68 9.96 -6.34
N GLU A 242 -3.88 10.20 -7.38
CA GLU A 242 -4.24 11.04 -8.52
C GLU A 242 -5.45 10.47 -9.26
N PHE A 243 -5.43 9.16 -9.52
CA PHE A 243 -6.55 8.47 -10.15
C PHE A 243 -7.84 8.58 -9.34
N ALA A 244 -7.78 8.40 -8.03
CA ALA A 244 -8.94 8.50 -7.15
C ALA A 244 -9.49 9.93 -7.08
N ALA A 245 -8.61 10.92 -6.98
CA ALA A 245 -8.97 12.33 -7.02
C ALA A 245 -9.63 12.71 -8.36
N ALA A 246 -9.04 12.26 -9.47
CA ALA A 246 -9.54 12.50 -10.82
C ALA A 246 -10.88 11.80 -11.08
N CYS A 247 -11.07 10.57 -10.61
CA CYS A 247 -12.37 9.88 -10.68
C CYS A 247 -13.47 10.67 -9.96
N LYS A 248 -13.18 11.17 -8.75
CA LYS A 248 -14.10 12.00 -7.97
C LYS A 248 -14.38 13.33 -8.69
N ALA A 249 -13.34 14.02 -9.13
CA ALA A 249 -13.46 15.26 -9.87
C ALA A 249 -14.26 15.07 -11.16
N SER A 250 -14.15 13.90 -11.80
CA SER A 250 -14.88 13.53 -13.01
C SER A 250 -16.35 13.21 -12.76
N GLY A 251 -16.74 12.90 -11.51
CA GLY A 251 -18.09 12.48 -11.16
C GLY A 251 -18.34 10.98 -11.38
N TYR A 252 -17.28 10.17 -11.43
CA TYR A 252 -17.42 8.71 -11.52
C TYR A 252 -17.95 8.15 -10.19
N VAL A 253 -19.03 7.37 -10.26
CA VAL A 253 -19.74 6.83 -9.08
C VAL A 253 -19.42 5.33 -8.85
N GLY A 254 -18.62 4.72 -9.73
CA GLY A 254 -18.24 3.32 -9.59
C GLY A 254 -17.16 3.08 -8.54
N ASN A 255 -16.80 1.82 -8.35
CA ASN A 255 -15.76 1.43 -7.41
C ASN A 255 -14.37 1.71 -8.00
N THR A 256 -13.72 2.77 -7.52
CA THR A 256 -12.41 3.24 -7.99
C THR A 256 -11.32 2.17 -7.83
N THR A 257 -11.27 1.44 -6.71
CA THR A 257 -10.29 0.37 -6.48
C THR A 257 -10.38 -0.72 -7.54
N ARG A 258 -11.62 -1.09 -7.86
CA ARG A 258 -11.93 -2.10 -8.85
C ARG A 258 -11.56 -1.63 -10.25
N LEU A 259 -11.85 -0.37 -10.57
CA LEU A 259 -11.50 0.22 -11.86
C LEU A 259 -9.98 0.35 -12.02
N TRP A 260 -9.27 0.83 -10.99
CA TRP A 260 -7.82 0.91 -10.96
C TRP A 260 -7.16 -0.43 -11.29
N ALA A 261 -7.52 -1.47 -10.55
CA ALA A 261 -6.99 -2.81 -10.79
C ALA A 261 -7.52 -3.49 -12.08
N MET A 262 -8.47 -2.86 -12.78
CA MET A 262 -8.88 -3.24 -14.14
C MET A 262 -8.16 -2.42 -15.23
N LEU A 263 -7.47 -1.34 -14.89
CA LEU A 263 -6.70 -0.54 -15.84
C LEU A 263 -5.22 -0.88 -15.74
N ASP A 264 -4.70 -1.06 -14.53
CA ASP A 264 -3.32 -1.46 -14.21
C ASP A 264 -3.16 -2.97 -14.48
N GLU A 265 -2.99 -3.34 -15.76
CA GLU A 265 -2.89 -4.73 -16.20
C GLU A 265 -1.57 -5.39 -15.80
N ASP A 266 -0.50 -4.61 -15.75
CA ASP A 266 0.83 -5.08 -15.42
C ASP A 266 1.12 -5.05 -13.91
N GLY A 267 0.29 -4.36 -13.12
CA GLY A 267 0.44 -4.24 -11.67
C GLY A 267 1.62 -3.35 -11.29
N SER A 268 1.97 -2.40 -12.16
CA SER A 268 3.06 -1.44 -11.96
C SER A 268 2.77 -0.49 -10.80
N GLY A 269 1.50 -0.17 -10.56
CA GLY A 269 1.09 0.85 -9.59
C GLY A 269 0.98 2.25 -10.15
N GLU A 270 1.08 2.38 -11.46
CA GLU A 270 0.95 3.62 -12.20
C GLU A 270 0.09 3.35 -13.44
N LEU A 271 -0.77 4.28 -13.83
CA LEU A 271 -1.49 4.19 -15.09
C LEU A 271 -0.85 5.09 -16.14
N SER A 272 -0.60 4.53 -17.31
CA SER A 272 -0.24 5.25 -18.52
C SER A 272 -1.47 5.68 -19.32
N ILE A 273 -1.30 6.62 -20.25
CA ILE A 273 -2.38 7.05 -21.14
C ILE A 273 -2.90 5.88 -21.99
N HIS A 274 -2.03 4.92 -22.30
CA HIS A 274 -2.39 3.74 -23.08
C HIS A 274 -3.34 2.82 -22.32
N GLU A 275 -3.15 2.64 -21.02
CA GLU A 275 -4.05 1.86 -20.17
C GLU A 275 -5.40 2.55 -20.01
N LEU A 276 -5.43 3.88 -19.94
CA LEU A 276 -6.67 4.65 -19.90
C LEU A 276 -7.45 4.57 -21.23
N LEU A 277 -6.72 4.53 -22.34
CA LEU A 277 -7.26 4.41 -23.70
C LEU A 277 -7.61 2.97 -24.11
N VAL A 278 -7.38 1.98 -23.25
CA VAL A 278 -7.52 0.57 -23.62
C VAL A 278 -8.88 0.31 -24.27
N ASP A 279 -8.85 -0.07 -25.54
CA ASP A 279 -10.04 -0.48 -26.28
C ASP A 279 -10.25 -1.96 -26.02
N THR A 280 -10.92 -2.28 -24.92
CA THR A 280 -11.39 -3.63 -24.71
C THR A 280 -12.40 -3.94 -25.82
N GLN A 281 -12.10 -4.83 -26.75
CA GLN A 281 -13.11 -5.38 -27.65
C GLN A 281 -13.84 -6.51 -26.90
N PRO A 282 -15.18 -6.64 -27.01
CA PRO A 282 -15.86 -7.83 -26.48
C PRO A 282 -15.25 -9.07 -27.15
N PRO A 283 -15.07 -10.19 -26.42
CA PRO A 283 -14.58 -11.42 -27.04
C PRO A 283 -15.48 -11.78 -28.22
N GLY A 284 -14.88 -11.92 -29.41
CA GLY A 284 -15.60 -12.29 -30.62
C GLY A 284 -16.32 -13.65 -30.45
N PRO A 285 -17.34 -13.93 -31.26
CA PRO A 285 -18.03 -15.22 -31.21
C PRO A 285 -17.01 -16.36 -31.37
N PRO A 286 -17.17 -17.49 -30.64
CA PRO A 286 -16.27 -18.63 -30.77
C PRO A 286 -16.21 -19.06 -32.23
N SER A 287 -15.00 -19.20 -32.77
CA SER A 287 -14.76 -19.67 -34.12
C SER A 287 -15.51 -20.99 -34.34
N PRO A 288 -16.24 -21.17 -35.45
CA PRO A 288 -16.88 -22.45 -35.73
C PRO A 288 -15.81 -23.54 -35.75
N PRO A 289 -16.10 -24.75 -35.22
CA PRO A 289 -15.14 -25.84 -35.24
C PRO A 289 -14.72 -26.09 -36.68
N SER A 290 -13.39 -26.08 -36.92
CA SER A 290 -12.82 -26.37 -38.23
C SER A 290 -13.41 -27.68 -38.73
N ALA A 291 -14.15 -27.61 -39.84
CA ALA A 291 -14.63 -28.80 -40.51
C ALA A 291 -13.42 -29.65 -40.88
N LEU A 292 -13.31 -30.82 -40.27
CA LEU A 292 -12.42 -31.89 -40.71
C LEU A 292 -12.78 -32.20 -42.17
N THR A 293 -11.97 -31.69 -43.10
CA THR A 293 -11.94 -32.19 -44.47
C THR A 293 -11.50 -33.65 -44.42
N ALA A 294 -12.42 -34.53 -44.81
CA ALA A 294 -12.21 -35.95 -45.03
C ALA A 294 -11.25 -36.23 -46.21
#